data_AF-A0A8J3QR76-F1
#
_entry.id   AF-A0A8J3QR76-F1
#
_cell.length_a   1.000
_cell.length_b   1.000
_cell.length_c   1.000
_cell.angle_alpha   90.00
_cell.angle_beta   90.00
_cell.angle_gamma   90.00
#
_symmetry.space_group_name_H-M   'P 1'
#
loop_
_entity.id
_entity.type
_entity.pdbx_description
1 polymer ?
#
loop_
_entity_poly.entity_id
_entity_poly.type
_entity_poly.pdbx_seq_one_letter_code
_entity_poly.pdbx_strand_id
1 'polypeptide(L)'
;MGVTRRSVLTSALAGTTLAALSATELAATADAATAGAATAASPVGDVVGKITVGYQGWFACPGDGAPINAWWHWSQNWSQAPSPSNNVIKAWPDMREYARGYQTAYANLNNGAPATLFSSYDQQTVNTHFQWMQQYGCDTAALQRFNPNSSEGPTRDAMAARVRSAAEAYGRKFYIMYDVTGWTAMQSEIKADWNGKMSAHTASAAYARQNGKPVVCVWGFGYNDNNHPWDAATCLDVINWFKGQGCYVIGGVPREWRTGVGGSRPGFLDTYHAFNALSPWMVGAIGTAADSDSVYQNINVPDQADCNAHGIDYQPCVLPGDVSARQRAHGDFMWRQFYNMVRVGAQGIYISMFDEYGEGNQIAKTAEHSSGVPANSGLWALDEDGITCSSDYYLRLTGDGGRMLKGQLPLTATRPTPPVVSGGGTTNLALRRPTAESGHTQVYGSANAVDDDPGTYWESANNAFPQWLQVDLGATMSTRRVVLKLPPASAWNTRTQTVSVSGSTDGSAFTTVAGPAGYTFNPATGNTATIVFPAAASVRYLRLTFTANTGWPAGQVSEFEVYNA
;
A
#
# COMPACT_ATOMS: atom_id res chain seq x y z
N MET A 1 -47.50 58.37 -28.27
CA MET A 1 -48.70 58.88 -27.57
C MET A 1 -49.56 57.70 -27.15
N GLY A 2 -50.00 57.67 -25.89
CA GLY A 2 -51.05 56.77 -25.34
C GLY A 2 -50.56 55.37 -24.93
N VAL A 3 -50.35 54.98 -23.65
CA VAL A 3 -51.22 54.95 -22.45
C VAL A 3 -52.32 53.86 -22.59
N THR A 4 -52.06 52.59 -22.26
CA THR A 4 -52.13 51.84 -20.96
C THR A 4 -53.44 51.10 -20.66
N ARG A 5 -53.27 49.85 -20.15
CA ARG A 5 -53.93 49.18 -19.00
C ARG A 5 -55.42 48.80 -19.13
N ARG A 6 -55.93 47.69 -18.58
CA ARG A 6 -55.64 46.85 -17.38
C ARG A 6 -56.32 45.48 -17.63
N SER A 7 -55.90 44.34 -17.09
CA SER A 7 -56.03 43.87 -15.69
C SER A 7 -55.41 42.45 -15.56
N VAL A 8 -55.02 41.86 -14.42
CA VAL A 8 -54.58 42.23 -13.04
C VAL A 8 -54.52 40.89 -12.26
N LEU A 9 -53.35 40.62 -11.63
CA LEU A 9 -53.04 39.90 -10.36
C LEU A 9 -53.54 38.43 -10.18
N THR A 10 -52.81 37.47 -9.60
CA THR A 10 -52.02 37.40 -8.32
C THR A 10 -51.05 36.19 -8.38
N SER A 11 -49.72 36.34 -8.23
CA SER A 11 -48.87 36.29 -7.01
C SER A 11 -48.42 34.90 -6.50
N ALA A 12 -47.11 34.61 -6.56
CA ALA A 12 -46.28 34.09 -5.46
C ALA A 12 -44.77 34.33 -5.75
N LEU A 13 -44.04 34.77 -4.73
CA LEU A 13 -42.68 35.34 -4.73
C LEU A 13 -41.68 34.40 -4.04
N ALA A 14 -40.48 34.29 -4.60
CA ALA A 14 -39.16 34.15 -3.96
C ALA A 14 -38.13 34.19 -5.12
N GLY A 15 -37.11 35.04 -5.23
CA GLY A 15 -36.32 35.80 -4.28
C GLY A 15 -34.84 35.58 -4.67
N THR A 16 -34.34 36.28 -5.70
CA THR A 16 -32.96 36.16 -6.21
C THR A 16 -32.10 37.35 -5.78
N THR A 17 -31.01 37.08 -5.06
CA THR A 17 -29.91 38.03 -4.82
C THR A 17 -28.80 37.80 -5.84
N LEU A 18 -28.57 38.74 -6.76
CA LEU A 18 -27.33 38.83 -7.55
C LEU A 18 -26.26 39.48 -6.67
N ALA A 19 -25.18 38.77 -6.36
CA ALA A 19 -23.96 39.37 -5.82
C ALA A 19 -23.07 39.82 -6.99
N ALA A 20 -22.71 41.10 -7.02
CA ALA A 20 -21.70 41.63 -7.92
C ALA A 20 -20.31 41.28 -7.38
N LEU A 21 -19.58 40.40 -8.07
CA LEU A 21 -18.16 40.12 -7.78
C LEU A 21 -17.30 41.34 -8.17
N SER A 22 -16.32 41.65 -7.33
CA SER A 22 -15.42 42.78 -7.52
C SER A 22 -14.35 42.48 -8.58
N ALA A 23 -13.80 43.51 -9.25
CA ALA A 23 -12.76 43.35 -10.28
C ALA A 23 -11.49 42.64 -9.76
N THR A 24 -11.26 42.65 -8.45
CA THR A 24 -10.21 41.90 -7.75
C THR A 24 -10.45 40.38 -7.72
N GLU A 25 -11.70 39.92 -7.66
CA GLU A 25 -12.02 38.48 -7.71
C GLU A 25 -11.91 37.92 -9.12
N LEU A 26 -12.24 38.71 -10.15
CA LEU A 26 -12.00 38.33 -11.54
C LEU A 26 -10.50 38.18 -11.85
N ALA A 27 -9.65 39.03 -11.28
CA ALA A 27 -8.20 38.94 -11.43
C ALA A 27 -7.61 37.68 -10.76
N ALA A 28 -8.09 37.31 -9.57
CA ALA A 28 -7.68 36.08 -8.87
C ALA A 28 -8.11 34.81 -9.63
N THR A 29 -9.26 34.83 -10.31
CA THR A 29 -9.71 33.71 -11.15
C THR A 29 -8.98 33.62 -12.50
N ALA A 30 -8.44 34.74 -13.00
CA ALA A 30 -7.67 34.76 -14.23
C ALA A 30 -6.24 34.23 -14.02
N ASP A 31 -5.60 34.50 -12.88
CA ASP A 31 -4.27 33.96 -12.52
C ASP A 31 -4.32 32.44 -12.26
N ALA A 32 -5.45 31.92 -11.74
CA ALA A 32 -5.66 30.49 -11.56
C ALA A 32 -5.82 29.73 -12.89
N ALA A 33 -6.20 30.41 -13.98
CA ALA A 33 -6.40 29.81 -15.29
C ALA A 33 -5.12 29.76 -16.16
N THR A 34 -4.03 30.40 -15.71
CA THR A 34 -2.73 30.45 -16.41
C THR A 34 -1.60 29.74 -15.68
N ALA A 35 -1.89 28.94 -14.66
CA ALA A 35 -0.92 27.98 -14.14
C ALA A 35 -0.66 26.91 -15.21
N GLY A 36 0.30 27.18 -16.10
CA GLY A 36 0.83 26.17 -17.00
C GLY A 36 1.20 24.94 -16.17
N ALA A 37 0.83 23.75 -16.65
CA ALA A 37 1.08 22.49 -15.95
C ALA A 37 2.53 22.46 -15.44
N ALA A 38 2.70 22.39 -14.12
CA ALA A 38 4.01 22.33 -13.49
C ALA A 38 4.79 21.17 -14.11
N THR A 39 5.86 21.48 -14.83
CA THR A 39 6.75 20.48 -15.39
C THR A 39 7.72 20.04 -14.31
N ALA A 40 7.78 18.74 -14.06
CA ALA A 40 8.77 18.15 -13.15
C ALA A 40 10.19 18.65 -13.48
N ALA A 41 10.99 18.95 -12.45
CA ALA A 41 12.38 19.33 -12.65
C ALA A 41 13.18 18.17 -13.26
N SER A 42 12.78 16.94 -12.94
CA SER A 42 13.33 15.72 -13.49
C SER A 42 12.34 14.95 -14.37
N PRO A 43 12.81 14.21 -15.39
CA PRO A 43 11.98 13.21 -16.07
C PRO A 43 11.54 12.09 -15.12
N VAL A 44 10.51 11.34 -15.51
CA VAL A 44 10.07 10.11 -14.81
C VAL A 44 11.26 9.15 -14.63
N GLY A 45 11.44 8.64 -13.43
CA GLY A 45 12.53 7.74 -13.04
C GLY A 45 12.08 6.74 -11.97
N ASP A 46 12.99 6.35 -11.07
CA ASP A 46 12.66 5.44 -9.96
C ASP A 46 12.03 6.16 -8.74
N VAL A 47 11.91 7.49 -8.77
CA VAL A 47 11.27 8.30 -7.70
C VAL A 47 10.26 9.29 -8.28
N VAL A 48 10.63 10.03 -9.32
CA VAL A 48 9.69 10.92 -10.01
C VAL A 48 8.71 10.08 -10.85
N GLY A 49 7.42 10.34 -10.69
CA GLY A 49 6.29 9.59 -11.24
C GLY A 49 5.98 8.30 -10.46
N LYS A 50 6.52 8.14 -9.25
CA LYS A 50 6.46 6.89 -8.47
C LYS A 50 5.88 7.08 -7.08
N ILE A 51 5.38 5.98 -6.53
CA ILE A 51 5.07 5.82 -5.12
C ILE A 51 6.28 5.21 -4.42
N THR A 52 6.91 6.01 -3.56
CA THR A 52 7.92 5.54 -2.63
C THR A 52 7.28 5.27 -1.27
N VAL A 53 7.68 4.20 -0.59
CA VAL A 53 7.23 3.91 0.78
C VAL A 53 8.42 3.99 1.75
N GLY A 54 8.23 4.64 2.89
CA GLY A 54 9.18 4.57 4.00
C GLY A 54 9.21 3.16 4.58
N TYR A 55 10.38 2.56 4.65
CA TYR A 55 10.55 1.17 5.10
C TYR A 55 11.55 1.10 6.25
N GLN A 56 11.08 0.72 7.43
CA GLN A 56 11.89 0.65 8.64
C GLN A 56 12.76 -0.59 8.68
N GLY A 57 12.13 -1.76 8.55
CA GLY A 57 12.80 -3.05 8.66
C GLY A 57 13.47 -3.30 10.02
N TRP A 58 12.96 -2.70 11.09
CA TRP A 58 13.63 -2.65 12.41
C TRP A 58 13.02 -3.57 13.48
N PHE A 59 11.97 -4.33 13.17
CA PHE A 59 11.37 -5.22 14.17
C PHE A 59 12.23 -6.46 14.31
N ALA A 60 12.76 -6.75 15.49
CA ALA A 60 13.56 -7.95 15.74
C ALA A 60 13.06 -8.71 16.97
N CYS A 61 13.41 -9.99 17.05
CA CYS A 61 12.96 -10.90 18.10
C CYS A 61 14.15 -11.74 18.60
N PRO A 62 14.20 -12.13 19.90
CA PRO A 62 15.20 -13.09 20.35
C PRO A 62 15.15 -14.39 19.53
N GLY A 63 16.31 -14.88 19.08
CA GLY A 63 16.42 -16.12 18.30
C GLY A 63 16.07 -16.00 16.81
N ASP A 64 15.93 -14.78 16.28
CA ASP A 64 15.82 -14.53 14.83
C ASP A 64 17.17 -14.46 14.09
N GLY A 65 18.27 -14.37 14.84
CA GLY A 65 19.63 -14.25 14.31
C GLY A 65 20.08 -12.80 14.05
N ALA A 66 19.24 -11.80 14.36
CA ALA A 66 19.64 -10.40 14.34
C ALA A 66 20.71 -10.14 15.42
N PRO A 67 21.76 -9.36 15.13
CA PRO A 67 22.77 -9.00 16.12
C PRO A 67 22.21 -8.35 17.40
N ILE A 68 21.10 -7.62 17.29
CA ILE A 68 20.43 -7.00 18.44
C ILE A 68 19.80 -8.02 19.39
N ASN A 69 19.39 -9.20 18.88
CA ASN A 69 18.86 -10.36 19.61
C ASN A 69 17.93 -10.01 20.78
N ALA A 70 16.97 -9.12 20.53
CA ALA A 70 16.05 -8.58 21.52
C ALA A 70 14.70 -8.28 20.86
N TRP A 71 13.66 -7.98 21.65
CA TRP A 71 12.35 -7.52 21.16
C TRP A 71 12.40 -6.06 20.69
N TRP A 72 13.30 -5.78 19.75
CA TRP A 72 13.60 -4.46 19.24
C TRP A 72 12.40 -3.91 18.45
N HIS A 73 11.96 -2.70 18.80
CA HIS A 73 10.74 -2.04 18.31
C HIS A 73 9.42 -2.80 18.54
N TRP A 74 9.43 -3.92 19.27
CA TRP A 74 8.20 -4.59 19.71
C TRP A 74 7.80 -4.26 21.15
N SER A 75 8.78 -3.92 22.00
CA SER A 75 8.55 -3.64 23.43
C SER A 75 9.35 -2.44 23.93
N GLN A 76 9.01 -1.92 25.11
CA GLN A 76 9.75 -0.82 25.75
C GLN A 76 11.02 -1.35 26.41
N ASN A 77 10.90 -2.47 27.13
CA ASN A 77 12.03 -3.25 27.63
C ASN A 77 12.31 -4.40 26.66
N TRP A 78 13.31 -4.23 25.79
CA TRP A 78 13.63 -5.17 24.72
C TRP A 78 14.11 -6.54 25.21
N SER A 79 14.54 -6.65 26.48
CA SER A 79 14.91 -7.94 27.08
C SER A 79 13.70 -8.82 27.42
N GLN A 80 12.49 -8.26 27.40
CA GLN A 80 11.25 -8.93 27.74
C GLN A 80 10.31 -8.95 26.54
N ALA A 81 9.57 -10.06 26.41
CA ALA A 81 8.56 -10.22 25.37
C ALA A 81 7.49 -9.13 25.48
N PRO A 82 6.93 -8.70 24.33
CA PRO A 82 5.87 -7.71 24.31
C PRO A 82 4.62 -8.27 25.00
N SER A 83 3.97 -7.42 25.79
CA SER A 83 2.82 -7.73 26.63
C SER A 83 1.97 -6.47 26.82
N PRO A 84 0.75 -6.57 27.40
CA PRO A 84 -0.06 -5.38 27.70
C PRO A 84 0.67 -4.32 28.54
N SER A 85 1.62 -4.72 29.40
CA SER A 85 2.42 -3.80 30.23
C SER A 85 3.80 -3.45 29.64
N ASN A 86 4.18 -4.02 28.51
CA ASN A 86 5.48 -3.81 27.86
C ASN A 86 5.30 -3.78 26.33
N ASN A 87 4.81 -2.67 25.79
CA ASN A 87 4.51 -2.55 24.36
C ASN A 87 4.81 -1.17 23.81
N VAL A 88 5.04 -1.11 22.50
CA VAL A 88 5.21 0.15 21.75
C VAL A 88 4.24 0.27 20.58
N ILE A 89 3.55 -0.80 20.19
CA ILE A 89 2.70 -0.84 19.00
C ILE A 89 1.29 -0.32 19.25
N LYS A 90 0.65 0.20 18.20
CA LYS A 90 -0.73 0.71 18.22
C LYS A 90 -1.75 -0.22 17.58
N ALA A 91 -1.29 -1.14 16.73
CA ALA A 91 -2.11 -2.15 16.10
C ALA A 91 -1.34 -3.46 15.93
N TRP A 92 -2.11 -4.55 15.80
CA TRP A 92 -1.55 -5.89 15.60
C TRP A 92 -1.36 -6.21 14.11
N PRO A 93 -0.19 -6.70 13.68
CA PRO A 93 0.02 -7.11 12.29
C PRO A 93 -0.86 -8.31 11.92
N ASP A 94 -1.27 -8.37 10.66
CA ASP A 94 -1.90 -9.57 10.11
C ASP A 94 -0.83 -10.64 9.86
N MET A 95 -0.81 -11.66 10.72
CA MET A 95 0.25 -12.65 10.73
C MET A 95 0.08 -13.80 9.71
N ARG A 96 -1.01 -13.81 8.93
CA ARG A 96 -1.41 -14.99 8.10
C ARG A 96 -0.43 -15.33 6.98
N GLU A 97 0.38 -14.38 6.52
CA GLU A 97 1.31 -14.56 5.39
C GLU A 97 2.78 -14.68 5.82
N TYR A 98 3.06 -14.66 7.13
CA TYR A 98 4.40 -14.90 7.64
C TYR A 98 4.55 -16.38 7.99
N ALA A 99 5.62 -16.99 7.47
CA ALA A 99 5.93 -18.39 7.73
C ALA A 99 6.44 -18.63 9.16
N ARG A 100 6.97 -17.56 9.80
CA ARG A 100 7.52 -17.61 11.15
C ARG A 100 6.89 -16.53 12.02
N GLY A 101 6.45 -16.95 13.21
CA GLY A 101 5.98 -16.08 14.27
C GLY A 101 6.78 -16.34 15.55
N TYR A 102 7.09 -15.26 16.28
CA TYR A 102 7.77 -15.29 17.56
C TYR A 102 6.75 -15.08 18.66
N GLN A 103 6.71 -16.00 19.62
CA GLN A 103 5.71 -16.02 20.67
C GLN A 103 5.86 -14.81 21.61
N THR A 104 4.77 -14.07 21.80
CA THR A 104 4.73 -12.93 22.73
C THR A 104 4.22 -13.34 24.11
N ALA A 105 4.21 -12.40 25.06
CA ALA A 105 3.61 -12.55 26.38
C ALA A 105 2.18 -11.98 26.45
N TYR A 106 1.57 -11.61 25.31
CA TYR A 106 0.14 -11.36 25.25
C TYR A 106 -0.65 -12.66 25.39
N ALA A 107 -1.90 -12.55 25.84
CA ALA A 107 -2.87 -13.63 25.70
C ALA A 107 -3.09 -13.97 24.22
N ASN A 108 -3.68 -15.13 23.94
CA ASN A 108 -4.10 -15.48 22.59
C ASN A 108 -4.96 -14.37 21.96
N LEU A 109 -4.97 -14.34 20.63
CA LEU A 109 -5.91 -13.54 19.86
C LEU A 109 -7.34 -13.88 20.29
N ASN A 110 -8.27 -12.94 20.14
CA ASN A 110 -9.67 -13.15 20.51
C ASN A 110 -10.33 -14.32 19.75
N ASN A 111 -9.78 -14.75 18.61
CA ASN A 111 -10.19 -15.96 17.89
C ASN A 111 -9.56 -17.27 18.42
N GLY A 112 -8.75 -17.20 19.48
CA GLY A 112 -8.08 -18.34 20.12
C GLY A 112 -6.68 -18.67 19.59
N ALA A 113 -6.25 -18.06 18.47
CA ALA A 113 -4.93 -18.31 17.90
C ALA A 113 -3.79 -17.73 18.77
N PRO A 114 -2.58 -18.30 18.75
CA PRO A 114 -1.44 -17.75 19.48
C PRO A 114 -1.10 -16.32 19.04
N ALA A 115 -0.80 -15.44 20.00
CA ALA A 115 -0.32 -14.10 19.73
C ALA A 115 1.19 -14.11 19.42
N THR A 116 1.53 -14.24 18.14
CA THR A 116 2.90 -14.19 17.62
C THR A 116 3.16 -12.93 16.79
N LEU A 117 4.40 -12.49 16.70
CA LEU A 117 4.84 -11.36 15.86
C LEU A 117 5.95 -11.79 14.89
N PHE A 118 6.11 -11.11 13.75
CA PHE A 118 7.18 -11.38 12.80
C PHE A 118 8.51 -10.74 13.25
N SER A 119 9.63 -11.16 12.65
CA SER A 119 10.88 -10.39 12.68
C SER A 119 11.17 -9.84 11.27
N SER A 120 11.47 -8.55 11.17
CA SER A 120 11.98 -7.92 9.94
C SER A 120 13.31 -8.50 9.49
N TYR A 121 14.06 -9.11 10.42
CA TYR A 121 15.33 -9.75 10.11
C TYR A 121 15.18 -11.06 9.35
N ASP A 122 14.03 -11.73 9.43
CA ASP A 122 13.76 -12.90 8.61
C ASP A 122 13.64 -12.50 7.13
N GLN A 123 14.40 -13.16 6.24
CA GLN A 123 14.30 -12.88 4.81
C GLN A 123 12.87 -13.12 4.27
N GLN A 124 12.14 -14.09 4.85
CA GLN A 124 10.76 -14.38 4.47
C GLN A 124 9.83 -13.19 4.75
N THR A 125 10.03 -12.45 5.85
CA THR A 125 9.28 -11.23 6.17
C THR A 125 9.53 -10.16 5.12
N VAL A 126 10.81 -9.86 4.82
CA VAL A 126 11.17 -8.85 3.82
C VAL A 126 10.62 -9.23 2.44
N ASN A 127 10.71 -10.52 2.07
CA ASN A 127 10.15 -11.02 0.83
C ASN A 127 8.62 -10.82 0.77
N THR A 128 7.91 -11.11 1.85
CA THR A 128 6.45 -10.90 1.96
C THR A 128 6.10 -9.42 1.77
N HIS A 129 6.84 -8.53 2.42
CA HIS A 129 6.64 -7.08 2.27
C HIS A 129 6.86 -6.61 0.83
N PHE A 130 7.92 -7.08 0.18
CA PHE A 130 8.22 -6.72 -1.22
C PHE A 130 7.25 -7.35 -2.22
N GLN A 131 6.72 -8.54 -1.93
CA GLN A 131 5.61 -9.13 -2.68
C GLN A 131 4.36 -8.25 -2.60
N TRP A 132 4.01 -7.73 -1.41
CA TRP A 132 2.92 -6.78 -1.28
C TRP A 132 3.21 -5.50 -2.07
N MET A 133 4.41 -4.92 -1.95
CA MET A 133 4.78 -3.74 -2.73
C MET A 133 4.59 -3.97 -4.23
N GLN A 134 4.98 -5.13 -4.75
CA GLN A 134 4.75 -5.51 -6.15
C GLN A 134 3.24 -5.61 -6.47
N GLN A 135 2.48 -6.35 -5.65
CA GLN A 135 1.05 -6.61 -5.85
C GLN A 135 0.22 -5.32 -5.87
N TYR A 136 0.53 -4.37 -4.98
CA TYR A 136 -0.25 -3.16 -4.78
C TYR A 136 0.38 -1.91 -5.42
N GLY A 137 1.38 -2.09 -6.28
CA GLY A 137 1.92 -0.99 -7.09
C GLY A 137 2.74 0.04 -6.33
N CYS A 138 3.31 -0.32 -5.16
CA CYS A 138 4.39 0.46 -4.55
C CYS A 138 5.66 0.24 -5.39
N ASP A 139 6.31 1.31 -5.83
CA ASP A 139 7.39 1.21 -6.80
C ASP A 139 8.75 1.07 -6.11
N THR A 140 8.96 1.83 -5.04
CA THR A 140 10.26 2.05 -4.42
C THR A 140 10.19 2.00 -2.89
N ALA A 141 11.12 1.32 -2.24
CA ALA A 141 11.28 1.31 -0.79
C ALA A 141 12.44 2.22 -0.35
N ALA A 142 12.16 3.20 0.52
CA ALA A 142 13.17 4.01 1.17
C ALA A 142 13.58 3.33 2.49
N LEU A 143 14.67 2.56 2.47
CA LEU A 143 15.14 1.87 3.67
C LEU A 143 15.77 2.87 4.64
N GLN A 144 15.17 3.01 5.82
CA GLN A 144 15.69 3.89 6.85
C GLN A 144 16.95 3.34 7.51
N ARG A 145 17.92 4.24 7.67
CA ARG A 145 19.22 3.99 8.26
C ARG A 145 19.54 5.10 9.26
N PHE A 146 19.59 4.74 10.53
CA PHE A 146 19.93 5.62 11.63
C PHE A 146 21.44 5.55 11.91
N ASN A 147 21.89 6.15 13.01
CA ASN A 147 23.29 6.15 13.43
C ASN A 147 23.93 4.73 13.34
N PRO A 148 24.82 4.49 12.36
CA PRO A 148 25.38 3.18 12.06
C PRO A 148 26.44 2.73 13.07
N ASN A 149 26.86 3.62 13.98
CA ASN A 149 27.81 3.34 15.05
C ASN A 149 27.13 3.04 16.39
N SER A 150 25.80 3.05 16.42
CA SER A 150 25.03 2.54 17.56
C SER A 150 25.00 1.01 17.59
N SER A 151 24.42 0.43 18.64
CA SER A 151 24.17 -1.01 18.73
C SER A 151 23.25 -1.54 17.62
N GLU A 152 22.51 -0.68 16.92
CA GLU A 152 21.64 -1.05 15.80
C GLU A 152 22.40 -1.29 14.50
N GLY A 153 23.61 -0.71 14.37
CA GLY A 153 24.41 -0.69 13.14
C GLY A 153 24.55 -2.06 12.46
N PRO A 154 25.03 -3.10 13.18
CA PRO A 154 25.20 -4.43 12.61
C PRO A 154 23.90 -5.05 12.08
N THR A 155 22.77 -4.82 12.77
CA THR A 155 21.45 -5.29 12.31
C THR A 155 21.04 -4.56 11.04
N ARG A 156 21.21 -3.23 11.00
CA ARG A 156 20.86 -2.40 9.83
C ARG A 156 21.73 -2.67 8.60
N ASP A 157 23.00 -3.00 8.81
CA ASP A 157 23.91 -3.42 7.72
C ASP A 157 23.38 -4.67 7.01
N ALA A 158 22.97 -5.68 7.79
CA ALA A 158 22.36 -6.88 7.23
C ALA A 158 21.01 -6.59 6.57
N MET A 159 20.19 -5.69 7.14
CA MET A 159 18.91 -5.30 6.55
C MET A 159 19.06 -4.67 5.16
N ALA A 160 20.10 -3.86 4.90
CA ALA A 160 20.37 -3.32 3.57
C ALA A 160 20.59 -4.43 2.52
N ALA A 161 21.30 -5.50 2.89
CA ALA A 161 21.47 -6.65 2.02
C ALA A 161 20.16 -7.43 1.78
N ARG A 162 19.35 -7.61 2.83
CA ARG A 162 18.07 -8.32 2.75
C ARG A 162 17.04 -7.59 1.89
N VAL A 163 16.96 -6.27 2.05
CA VAL A 163 16.11 -5.39 1.25
C VAL A 163 16.55 -5.41 -0.21
N ARG A 164 17.86 -5.33 -0.49
CA ARG A 164 18.38 -5.47 -1.85
C ARG A 164 17.92 -6.79 -2.49
N SER A 165 18.12 -7.92 -1.80
CA SER A 165 17.75 -9.23 -2.32
C SER A 165 16.25 -9.34 -2.61
N ALA A 166 15.39 -8.78 -1.73
CA ALA A 166 13.95 -8.78 -1.95
C ALA A 166 13.54 -7.84 -3.09
N ALA A 167 14.15 -6.66 -3.19
CA ALA A 167 13.92 -5.72 -4.29
C ALA A 167 14.25 -6.35 -5.65
N GLU A 168 15.37 -7.05 -5.75
CA GLU A 168 15.77 -7.83 -6.93
C GLU A 168 14.75 -8.93 -7.25
N ALA A 169 14.31 -9.71 -6.25
CA ALA A 169 13.39 -10.82 -6.44
C ALA A 169 11.98 -10.40 -6.89
N TYR A 170 11.46 -9.29 -6.37
CA TYR A 170 10.10 -8.82 -6.64
C TYR A 170 10.05 -7.65 -7.65
N GLY A 171 11.18 -7.34 -8.30
CA GLY A 171 11.26 -6.29 -9.31
C GLY A 171 10.80 -4.94 -8.78
N ARG A 172 11.20 -4.59 -7.55
CA ARG A 172 10.98 -3.29 -6.90
C ARG A 172 12.29 -2.53 -6.82
N LYS A 173 12.20 -1.23 -6.59
CA LYS A 173 13.37 -0.38 -6.35
C LYS A 173 13.58 -0.17 -4.86
N PHE A 174 14.81 0.12 -4.46
CA PHE A 174 15.11 0.58 -3.11
C PHE A 174 16.23 1.62 -3.09
N TYR A 175 16.26 2.47 -2.07
CA TYR A 175 17.39 3.34 -1.79
C TYR A 175 17.61 3.50 -0.28
N ILE A 176 18.77 4.05 0.09
CA ILE A 176 19.11 4.32 1.48
C ILE A 176 18.62 5.71 1.89
N MET A 177 17.83 5.77 2.95
CA MET A 177 17.41 7.00 3.61
C MET A 177 18.10 7.09 4.96
N TYR A 178 19.01 8.05 5.11
CA TYR A 178 19.59 8.36 6.40
C TYR A 178 18.62 9.18 7.24
N ASP A 179 18.21 8.68 8.40
CA ASP A 179 17.56 9.49 9.42
C ASP A 179 18.63 9.93 10.41
N VAL A 180 18.84 11.25 10.49
CA VAL A 180 19.94 11.81 11.27
C VAL A 180 19.55 12.13 12.72
N THR A 181 18.30 11.87 13.12
CA THR A 181 17.79 12.19 14.47
C THR A 181 18.75 11.70 15.56
N GLY A 182 19.21 12.61 16.43
CA GLY A 182 20.07 12.28 17.58
C GLY A 182 21.50 11.86 17.23
N TRP A 183 21.92 11.96 15.96
CA TRP A 183 23.23 11.49 15.51
C TRP A 183 24.30 12.60 15.55
N THR A 184 24.77 12.97 16.74
CA THR A 184 25.66 14.15 16.94
C THR A 184 26.85 14.21 15.96
N ALA A 185 27.53 13.10 15.71
CA ALA A 185 28.69 13.00 14.80
C ALA A 185 28.33 12.74 13.32
N MET A 186 27.08 13.01 12.92
CA MET A 186 26.54 12.69 11.59
C MET A 186 27.42 13.16 10.43
N GLN A 187 27.93 14.40 10.46
CA GLN A 187 28.62 14.99 9.31
C GLN A 187 29.77 14.12 8.78
N SER A 188 30.60 13.57 9.66
CA SER A 188 31.72 12.70 9.29
C SER A 188 31.28 11.25 9.12
N GLU A 189 30.43 10.76 10.02
CA GLU A 189 30.08 9.34 10.07
C GLU A 189 29.14 8.92 8.94
N ILE A 190 28.24 9.81 8.46
CA ILE A 190 27.38 9.53 7.29
C ILE A 190 28.22 9.32 6.01
N LYS A 191 29.30 10.09 5.85
CA LYS A 191 30.21 10.00 4.71
C LYS A 191 31.04 8.71 4.77
N ALA A 192 31.54 8.39 5.96
CA ALA A 192 32.29 7.17 6.21
C ALA A 192 31.41 5.93 5.97
N ASP A 193 30.16 5.97 6.43
CA ASP A 193 29.21 4.89 6.25
C ASP A 193 28.80 4.67 4.80
N TRP A 194 28.54 5.76 4.06
CA TRP A 194 28.26 5.66 2.63
C TRP A 194 29.42 5.03 1.86
N ASN A 195 30.64 5.55 2.04
CA ASN A 195 31.81 5.06 1.34
C ASN A 195 32.18 3.62 1.74
N GLY A 196 32.07 3.30 3.03
CA GLY A 196 32.49 2.01 3.55
C GLY A 196 31.47 0.89 3.35
N LYS A 197 30.17 1.21 3.28
CA LYS A 197 29.09 0.22 3.32
C LYS A 197 28.00 0.48 2.28
N MET A 198 27.31 1.62 2.36
CA MET A 198 26.03 1.77 1.66
C MET A 198 26.18 1.96 0.14
N SER A 199 27.24 2.62 -0.32
CA SER A 199 27.50 2.85 -1.75
C SER A 199 27.66 1.56 -2.55
N ALA A 200 28.13 0.47 -1.93
CA ALA A 200 28.27 -0.83 -2.60
C ALA A 200 26.92 -1.38 -3.11
N HIS A 201 25.81 -1.05 -2.45
CA HIS A 201 24.48 -1.48 -2.88
C HIS A 201 24.03 -0.80 -4.19
N THR A 202 24.62 0.33 -4.57
CA THR A 202 24.29 1.06 -5.82
C THR A 202 24.66 0.30 -7.11
N ALA A 203 25.44 -0.78 -6.98
CA ALA A 203 25.75 -1.71 -8.07
C ALA A 203 24.56 -2.60 -8.46
N SER A 204 23.55 -2.76 -7.59
CA SER A 204 22.33 -3.51 -7.90
C SER A 204 21.47 -2.75 -8.91
N ALA A 205 20.89 -3.47 -9.89
CA ALA A 205 19.90 -2.91 -10.80
C ALA A 205 18.58 -2.52 -10.08
N ALA A 206 18.33 -3.09 -8.90
CA ALA A 206 17.21 -2.74 -8.04
C ALA A 206 17.47 -1.47 -7.20
N TYR A 207 18.71 -0.97 -7.15
CA TYR A 207 18.97 0.32 -6.49
C TYR A 207 18.35 1.45 -7.30
N ALA A 208 17.56 2.30 -6.65
CA ALA A 208 16.81 3.36 -7.30
C ALA A 208 17.74 4.39 -7.94
N ARG A 209 17.42 4.78 -9.18
CA ARG A 209 18.09 5.87 -9.88
C ARG A 209 17.11 6.93 -10.37
N GLN A 210 17.45 8.18 -10.12
CA GLN A 210 16.74 9.33 -10.67
C GLN A 210 17.74 10.16 -11.49
N ASN A 211 17.37 10.49 -12.73
CA ASN A 211 18.26 11.13 -13.71
C ASN A 211 19.58 10.36 -13.91
N GLY A 212 19.51 9.02 -13.89
CA GLY A 212 20.68 8.13 -14.01
C GLY A 212 21.56 8.05 -12.76
N LYS A 213 21.31 8.87 -11.72
CA LYS A 213 22.09 8.95 -10.49
C LYS A 213 21.52 8.05 -9.39
N PRO A 214 22.35 7.37 -8.57
CA PRO A 214 21.84 6.64 -7.40
C PRO A 214 21.14 7.61 -6.46
N VAL A 215 19.97 7.21 -5.96
CA VAL A 215 19.18 8.01 -5.03
C VAL A 215 19.72 7.81 -3.62
N VAL A 216 19.83 8.91 -2.86
CA VAL A 216 20.03 8.89 -1.41
C VAL A 216 19.06 9.89 -0.79
N CYS A 217 18.50 9.56 0.37
CA CYS A 217 17.72 10.52 1.14
C CYS A 217 18.40 10.84 2.46
N VAL A 218 18.31 12.10 2.90
CA VAL A 218 18.73 12.53 4.23
C VAL A 218 17.56 13.21 4.91
N TRP A 219 17.10 12.63 6.01
CA TRP A 219 15.98 13.09 6.82
C TRP A 219 16.47 13.78 8.09
N GLY A 220 15.95 14.97 8.40
CA GLY A 220 16.18 15.64 9.69
C GLY A 220 16.89 17.00 9.61
N PHE A 221 17.33 17.45 8.44
CA PHE A 221 18.04 18.74 8.34
C PHE A 221 17.12 19.94 8.65
N GLY A 222 17.59 20.82 9.53
CA GLY A 222 16.93 22.08 9.89
C GLY A 222 15.67 21.97 10.77
N TYR A 223 15.36 20.79 11.32
CA TYR A 223 14.37 20.66 12.39
C TYR A 223 14.69 21.55 13.60
N ASN A 224 13.66 22.11 14.21
CA ASN A 224 13.73 23.00 15.35
C ASN A 224 13.56 22.25 16.68
N ASP A 225 14.54 21.39 16.99
CA ASP A 225 14.58 20.60 18.22
C ASP A 225 16.04 20.31 18.65
N ASN A 226 16.20 19.62 19.78
CA ASN A 226 17.51 19.28 20.34
C ASN A 226 18.14 18.03 19.72
N ASN A 227 17.38 17.23 18.95
CA ASN A 227 17.87 16.03 18.29
C ASN A 227 18.53 16.35 16.93
N HIS A 228 18.37 17.57 16.43
CA HIS A 228 18.94 18.04 15.16
C HIS A 228 19.83 19.28 15.31
N PRO A 229 20.93 19.22 16.08
CA PRO A 229 21.66 20.41 16.51
C PRO A 229 22.54 21.08 15.44
N TRP A 230 22.80 20.44 14.29
CA TRP A 230 23.77 20.94 13.30
C TRP A 230 23.31 22.25 12.65
N ASP A 231 24.23 23.13 12.32
CA ASP A 231 23.93 24.37 11.60
C ASP A 231 23.70 24.13 10.09
N ALA A 232 23.21 25.16 9.39
CA ALA A 232 22.92 25.11 7.96
C ALA A 232 24.17 24.77 7.13
N ALA A 233 25.34 25.31 7.51
CA ALA A 233 26.60 25.06 6.79
C ALA A 233 27.03 23.59 6.87
N THR A 234 26.89 22.97 8.04
CA THR A 234 27.17 21.54 8.27
C THR A 234 26.25 20.66 7.44
N CYS A 235 24.94 20.96 7.43
CA CYS A 235 23.96 20.25 6.62
C CYS A 235 24.24 20.41 5.12
N LEU A 236 24.52 21.63 4.66
CA LEU A 236 24.82 21.93 3.25
C LEU A 236 26.08 21.21 2.75
N ASP A 237 27.11 21.10 3.59
CA ASP A 237 28.31 20.31 3.29
C ASP A 237 27.98 18.84 3.00
N VAL A 238 27.09 18.21 3.79
CA VAL A 238 26.69 16.81 3.55
C VAL A 238 25.91 16.67 2.24
N ILE A 239 24.98 17.58 1.94
CA ILE A 239 24.22 17.58 0.69
C ILE A 239 25.17 17.67 -0.51
N ASN A 240 26.07 18.66 -0.50
CA ASN A 240 27.02 18.89 -1.58
C ASN A 240 28.01 17.73 -1.72
N TRP A 241 28.41 17.10 -0.61
CA TRP A 241 29.26 15.92 -0.64
C TRP A 241 28.59 14.75 -1.37
N PHE A 242 27.33 14.43 -1.06
CA PHE A 242 26.58 13.37 -1.77
C PHE A 242 26.37 13.70 -3.25
N LYS A 243 26.06 14.95 -3.59
CA LYS A 243 25.98 15.40 -4.99
C LYS A 243 27.34 15.23 -5.69
N GLY A 244 28.45 15.49 -4.99
CA GLY A 244 29.81 15.22 -5.44
C GLY A 244 30.13 13.74 -5.64
N GLN A 245 29.45 12.84 -4.91
CA GLN A 245 29.47 11.39 -5.17
C GLN A 245 28.57 10.97 -6.36
N GLY A 246 27.98 11.93 -7.07
CA GLY A 246 27.10 11.68 -8.20
C GLY A 246 25.70 11.23 -7.82
N CYS A 247 25.27 11.42 -6.56
CA CYS A 247 23.94 11.02 -6.11
C CYS A 247 22.85 12.02 -6.50
N TYR A 248 21.61 11.54 -6.59
CA TYR A 248 20.39 12.34 -6.53
C TYR A 248 19.94 12.40 -5.06
N VAL A 249 19.94 13.59 -4.47
CA VAL A 249 19.79 13.76 -3.02
C VAL A 249 18.39 14.28 -2.68
N ILE A 250 17.63 13.49 -1.92
CA ILE A 250 16.30 13.85 -1.42
C ILE A 250 16.42 14.36 0.03
N GLY A 251 15.82 15.51 0.33
CA GLY A 251 15.73 16.05 1.68
C GLY A 251 14.40 15.70 2.35
N GLY A 252 14.45 14.91 3.44
CA GLY A 252 13.33 14.79 4.37
C GLY A 252 13.35 15.96 5.37
N VAL A 253 12.41 16.89 5.20
CA VAL A 253 12.47 18.23 5.85
C VAL A 253 11.25 18.51 6.73
N PRO A 254 11.33 19.49 7.66
CA PRO A 254 10.16 19.94 8.41
C PRO A 254 9.03 20.45 7.49
N ARG A 255 7.78 20.38 7.94
CA ARG A 255 6.62 20.86 7.18
C ARG A 255 6.77 22.33 6.75
N GLU A 256 7.23 23.19 7.64
CA GLU A 256 7.36 24.63 7.40
C GLU A 256 8.72 25.06 6.82
N TRP A 257 9.47 24.13 6.20
CA TRP A 257 10.83 24.35 5.68
C TRP A 257 10.98 25.66 4.88
N ARG A 258 10.00 25.97 4.00
CA ARG A 258 10.03 27.16 3.13
C ARG A 258 9.99 28.47 3.92
N THR A 259 9.24 28.50 5.02
CA THR A 259 9.03 29.70 5.83
C THR A 259 10.03 29.87 6.96
N GLY A 260 10.76 28.81 7.33
CA GLY A 260 11.79 28.87 8.38
C GLY A 260 11.24 29.17 9.78
N VAL A 261 9.98 28.79 10.05
CA VAL A 261 9.31 28.94 11.35
C VAL A 261 8.75 27.60 11.83
N GLY A 262 8.23 27.56 13.06
CA GLY A 262 7.57 26.36 13.60
C GLY A 262 8.54 25.19 13.73
N GLY A 263 8.29 24.11 12.97
CA GLY A 263 9.14 22.93 12.93
C GLY A 263 10.49 23.14 12.24
N SER A 264 10.63 24.22 11.47
CA SER A 264 11.89 24.59 10.80
C SER A 264 12.62 25.70 11.54
N ARG A 265 13.95 25.62 11.57
CA ARG A 265 14.82 26.74 12.00
C ARG A 265 14.93 27.80 10.90
N PRO A 266 15.12 29.09 11.26
CA PRO A 266 15.43 30.14 10.30
C PRO A 266 16.84 29.93 9.71
N GLY A 267 17.08 30.45 8.50
CA GLY A 267 18.41 30.42 7.84
C GLY A 267 18.75 29.13 7.10
N PHE A 268 17.81 28.19 6.96
CA PHE A 268 18.02 26.91 6.26
C PHE A 268 17.56 26.90 4.80
N LEU A 269 16.94 27.97 4.28
CA LEU A 269 16.31 27.96 2.94
C LEU A 269 17.29 27.56 1.83
N ASP A 270 18.49 28.16 1.79
CA ASP A 270 19.54 27.79 0.83
C ASP A 270 20.00 26.33 0.98
N THR A 271 19.96 25.79 2.20
CA THR A 271 20.28 24.38 2.46
C THR A 271 19.20 23.47 1.90
N TYR A 272 17.92 23.85 2.03
CA TYR A 272 16.81 23.12 1.44
C TYR A 272 16.83 23.17 -0.09
N HIS A 273 17.17 24.34 -0.66
CA HIS A 273 17.28 24.50 -2.11
C HIS A 273 18.48 23.78 -2.73
N ALA A 274 19.42 23.27 -1.93
CA ALA A 274 20.53 22.48 -2.42
C ALA A 274 20.14 21.03 -2.78
N PHE A 275 19.02 20.51 -2.28
CA PHE A 275 18.53 19.16 -2.60
C PHE A 275 18.06 19.04 -4.06
N ASN A 276 17.95 17.81 -4.55
CA ASN A 276 17.32 17.52 -5.84
C ASN A 276 15.81 17.33 -5.72
N ALA A 277 15.35 16.81 -4.57
CA ALA A 277 13.94 16.71 -4.22
C ALA A 277 13.72 17.01 -2.75
N LEU A 278 12.53 17.48 -2.40
CA LEU A 278 12.11 17.71 -1.02
C LEU A 278 10.88 16.87 -0.67
N SER A 279 10.91 16.30 0.53
CA SER A 279 9.82 15.54 1.14
C SER A 279 9.51 16.08 2.53
N PRO A 280 8.57 17.04 2.67
CA PRO A 280 8.18 17.58 3.96
C PRO A 280 7.40 16.56 4.80
N TRP A 281 7.75 16.43 6.09
CA TRP A 281 7.08 15.51 7.02
C TRP A 281 5.67 15.95 7.38
N MET A 282 4.75 14.99 7.48
CA MET A 282 3.35 15.24 7.80
C MET A 282 2.80 14.44 8.99
N VAL A 283 3.50 13.39 9.44
CA VAL A 283 3.04 12.58 10.58
C VAL A 283 3.06 13.44 11.85
N GLY A 284 1.96 13.40 12.61
CA GLY A 284 1.75 14.26 13.78
C GLY A 284 1.39 15.71 13.47
N ALA A 285 1.51 16.16 12.22
CA ALA A 285 1.16 17.52 11.80
C ALA A 285 -0.29 17.65 11.30
N ILE A 286 -0.89 16.55 10.83
CA ILE A 286 -2.27 16.47 10.36
C ILE A 286 -2.92 15.17 10.86
N GLY A 287 -4.25 15.19 11.09
CA GLY A 287 -4.98 14.00 11.55
C GLY A 287 -6.35 13.81 10.89
N THR A 288 -6.79 14.74 10.05
CA THR A 288 -8.11 14.70 9.40
C THR A 288 -8.06 15.14 7.94
N ALA A 289 -9.10 14.80 7.18
CA ALA A 289 -9.27 15.27 5.80
C ALA A 289 -9.32 16.81 5.71
N ALA A 290 -9.89 17.48 6.72
CA ALA A 290 -9.93 18.94 6.80
C ALA A 290 -8.54 19.54 7.02
N ASP A 291 -7.71 18.93 7.86
CA ASP A 291 -6.32 19.35 8.03
C ASP A 291 -5.54 19.22 6.72
N SER A 292 -5.75 18.13 5.96
CA SER A 292 -5.15 17.95 4.64
C SER A 292 -5.52 19.06 3.67
N ASP A 293 -6.77 19.53 3.68
CA ASP A 293 -7.21 20.65 2.85
C ASP A 293 -6.59 21.98 3.26
N SER A 294 -6.49 22.22 4.57
CA SER A 294 -5.83 23.41 5.10
C SER A 294 -4.35 23.44 4.70
N VAL A 295 -3.64 22.32 4.85
CA VAL A 295 -2.22 22.22 4.45
C VAL A 295 -2.05 22.31 2.94
N TYR A 296 -2.96 21.72 2.15
CA TYR A 296 -2.93 21.88 0.69
C TYR A 296 -2.90 23.36 0.29
N GLN A 297 -3.82 24.16 0.84
CA GLN A 297 -3.96 25.58 0.51
C GLN A 297 -2.78 26.42 1.03
N ASN A 298 -2.40 26.20 2.28
CA ASN A 298 -1.51 27.11 3.01
C ASN A 298 -0.02 26.72 2.95
N ILE A 299 0.28 25.44 2.65
CA ILE A 299 1.64 24.88 2.67
C ILE A 299 1.98 24.25 1.32
N ASN A 300 1.24 23.25 0.84
CA ASN A 300 1.68 22.48 -0.33
C ASN A 300 1.67 23.28 -1.64
N VAL A 301 0.64 24.11 -1.88
CA VAL A 301 0.60 24.98 -3.07
C VAL A 301 1.81 25.92 -3.14
N PRO A 302 2.12 26.73 -2.10
CA PRO A 302 3.29 27.59 -2.15
C PRO A 302 4.62 26.82 -2.12
N ASP A 303 4.69 25.66 -1.46
CA ASP A 303 5.89 24.81 -1.45
C ASP A 303 6.19 24.22 -2.83
N GLN A 304 5.16 23.75 -3.55
CA GLN A 304 5.31 23.27 -4.93
C GLN A 304 5.77 24.40 -5.85
N ALA A 305 5.21 25.60 -5.71
CA ALA A 305 5.61 26.76 -6.50
C ALA A 305 7.08 27.12 -6.26
N ASP A 306 7.53 27.07 -5.02
CA ASP A 306 8.92 27.32 -4.64
C ASP A 306 9.86 26.23 -5.21
N CYS A 307 9.49 24.95 -5.10
CA CYS A 307 10.24 23.85 -5.69
C CYS A 307 10.39 24.01 -7.21
N ASN A 308 9.30 24.37 -7.90
CA ASN A 308 9.33 24.63 -9.34
C ASN A 308 10.27 25.78 -9.71
N ALA A 309 10.26 26.87 -8.94
CA ALA A 309 11.12 28.03 -9.17
C ALA A 309 12.62 27.72 -9.02
N HIS A 310 12.96 26.70 -8.24
CA HIS A 310 14.35 26.31 -7.95
C HIS A 310 14.78 25.00 -8.64
N GLY A 311 13.93 24.41 -9.47
CA GLY A 311 14.25 23.16 -10.17
C GLY A 311 14.41 21.96 -9.23
N ILE A 312 13.55 21.89 -8.21
CA ILE A 312 13.51 20.84 -7.19
C ILE A 312 12.26 20.00 -7.43
N ASP A 313 12.38 18.68 -7.40
CA ASP A 313 11.20 17.80 -7.45
C ASP A 313 10.51 17.77 -6.07
N TYR A 314 9.18 17.86 -6.06
CA TYR A 314 8.39 17.81 -4.83
C TYR A 314 7.80 16.41 -4.61
N GLN A 315 8.14 15.81 -3.47
CA GLN A 315 7.68 14.49 -3.05
C GLN A 315 7.03 14.56 -1.65
N PRO A 316 5.81 15.10 -1.52
CA PRO A 316 5.16 15.23 -0.22
C PRO A 316 4.78 13.86 0.39
N CYS A 317 4.69 13.85 1.71
CA CYS A 317 4.21 12.69 2.46
C CYS A 317 2.69 12.50 2.30
N VAL A 318 2.26 11.24 2.20
CA VAL A 318 0.88 10.79 2.39
C VAL A 318 0.88 9.71 3.46
N LEU A 319 -0.03 9.80 4.43
CA LEU A 319 -0.10 8.87 5.57
C LEU A 319 -1.51 8.29 5.75
N PRO A 320 -1.64 7.03 6.24
CA PRO A 320 -2.94 6.45 6.57
C PRO A 320 -3.57 7.07 7.81
N GLY A 321 -2.76 7.59 8.75
CA GLY A 321 -3.19 8.06 10.06
C GLY A 321 -3.04 7.01 11.15
N ASP A 322 -2.84 7.48 12.39
CA ASP A 322 -2.72 6.64 13.58
C ASP A 322 -4.06 5.95 13.86
N VAL A 323 -4.01 4.62 13.80
CA VAL A 323 -5.13 3.71 14.11
C VAL A 323 -5.67 3.90 15.53
N SER A 324 -4.80 4.15 16.51
CA SER A 324 -5.20 4.33 17.91
C SER A 324 -5.82 5.70 18.18
N ALA A 325 -5.47 6.70 17.38
CA ALA A 325 -6.07 8.03 17.40
C ALA A 325 -7.31 8.15 16.49
N ARG A 326 -7.71 7.07 15.82
CA ARG A 326 -8.88 7.00 14.93
C ARG A 326 -8.84 7.97 13.75
N GLN A 327 -7.63 8.26 13.26
CA GLN A 327 -7.41 9.23 12.18
C GLN A 327 -7.71 8.65 10.79
N ARG A 328 -7.71 7.33 10.70
CA ARG A 328 -7.82 6.58 9.46
C ARG A 328 -9.11 6.87 8.70
N ALA A 329 -10.21 7.02 9.44
CA ALA A 329 -11.55 7.28 8.91
C ALA A 329 -11.82 6.38 7.69
N HIS A 330 -11.61 5.07 7.88
CA HIS A 330 -11.75 4.01 6.88
C HIS A 330 -11.18 4.39 5.51
N GLY A 331 -10.06 5.12 5.46
CA GLY A 331 -9.33 5.52 4.25
C GLY A 331 -9.60 6.95 3.75
N ASP A 332 -10.59 7.67 4.29
CA ASP A 332 -10.96 9.01 3.79
C ASP A 332 -9.85 10.03 4.01
N PHE A 333 -9.17 9.94 5.15
CA PHE A 333 -8.05 10.80 5.47
C PHE A 333 -6.89 10.63 4.48
N MET A 334 -6.49 9.39 4.19
CA MET A 334 -5.41 9.09 3.25
C MET A 334 -5.78 9.43 1.82
N TRP A 335 -7.01 9.12 1.39
CA TRP A 335 -7.46 9.42 0.03
C TRP A 335 -7.49 10.93 -0.23
N ARG A 336 -7.92 11.73 0.75
CA ARG A 336 -7.94 13.18 0.60
C ARG A 336 -6.55 13.75 0.38
N GLN A 337 -5.54 13.21 1.06
CA GLN A 337 -4.14 13.58 0.83
C GLN A 337 -3.69 13.20 -0.58
N PHE A 338 -3.96 11.98 -1.06
CA PHE A 338 -3.65 11.61 -2.46
C PHE A 338 -4.27 12.58 -3.47
N TYR A 339 -5.55 12.90 -3.31
CA TYR A 339 -6.24 13.86 -4.17
C TYR A 339 -5.54 15.23 -4.14
N ASN A 340 -5.19 15.72 -2.96
CA ASN A 340 -4.53 17.00 -2.77
C ASN A 340 -3.11 17.02 -3.37
N MET A 341 -2.31 15.97 -3.16
CA MET A 341 -0.94 15.89 -3.66
C MET A 341 -0.87 15.69 -5.19
N VAL A 342 -1.80 14.94 -5.79
CA VAL A 342 -1.87 14.87 -7.25
C VAL A 342 -2.35 16.20 -7.84
N ARG A 343 -3.36 16.84 -7.21
CA ARG A 343 -3.88 18.14 -7.66
C ARG A 343 -2.85 19.27 -7.55
N VAL A 344 -1.98 19.25 -6.54
CA VAL A 344 -0.92 20.27 -6.41
C VAL A 344 0.14 20.14 -7.50
N GLY A 345 0.22 18.98 -8.16
CA GLY A 345 1.20 18.69 -9.20
C GLY A 345 2.49 18.09 -8.65
N ALA A 346 2.43 17.35 -7.53
CA ALA A 346 3.59 16.69 -6.96
C ALA A 346 4.24 15.73 -7.97
N GLN A 347 5.58 15.70 -7.98
CA GLN A 347 6.37 14.89 -8.91
C GLN A 347 6.53 13.44 -8.43
N GLY A 348 6.38 13.18 -7.14
CA GLY A 348 6.34 11.84 -6.55
C GLY A 348 5.53 11.86 -5.27
N ILE A 349 5.24 10.70 -4.69
CA ILE A 349 4.61 10.62 -3.37
C ILE A 349 5.43 9.70 -2.48
N TYR A 350 5.66 10.14 -1.24
CA TYR A 350 6.25 9.33 -0.19
C TYR A 350 5.17 8.86 0.78
N ILE A 351 5.07 7.56 1.04
CA ILE A 351 4.15 7.01 2.03
C ILE A 351 4.86 6.93 3.38
N SER A 352 4.30 7.63 4.36
CA SER A 352 4.70 7.54 5.77
C SER A 352 3.65 6.73 6.54
N MET A 353 3.79 5.41 6.70
CA MET A 353 4.95 4.55 6.38
C MET A 353 4.49 3.15 5.95
N PHE A 354 5.40 2.30 5.45
CA PHE A 354 5.10 0.90 5.15
C PHE A 354 4.78 0.10 6.42
N ASP A 355 5.71 0.02 7.38
CA ASP A 355 5.69 -0.89 8.52
C ASP A 355 5.68 -0.20 9.91
N GLU A 356 5.27 1.07 10.02
CA GLU A 356 5.30 1.84 11.28
C GLU A 356 4.16 1.49 12.28
N TYR A 357 4.18 0.26 12.81
CA TYR A 357 3.21 -0.20 13.82
C TYR A 357 3.32 0.53 15.16
N GLY A 358 4.48 1.12 15.47
CA GLY A 358 4.75 1.89 16.70
C GLY A 358 3.96 3.19 16.79
N GLU A 359 3.69 3.82 15.64
CA GLU A 359 2.88 5.04 15.55
C GLU A 359 1.49 4.78 14.98
N GLY A 360 1.18 3.55 14.58
CA GLY A 360 -0.10 3.22 13.96
C GLY A 360 -0.26 3.74 12.53
N ASN A 361 0.83 4.20 11.89
CA ASN A 361 0.84 4.81 10.55
C ASN A 361 1.24 3.85 9.42
N GLN A 362 1.28 2.54 9.70
CA GLN A 362 1.62 1.52 8.71
C GLN A 362 0.52 1.35 7.64
N ILE A 363 0.92 1.19 6.38
CA ILE A 363 0.06 0.62 5.33
C ILE A 363 0.14 -0.91 5.27
N ALA A 364 1.14 -1.53 5.90
CA ALA A 364 1.30 -2.98 5.96
C ALA A 364 0.06 -3.68 6.57
N LYS A 365 -0.13 -4.94 6.18
CA LYS A 365 -1.35 -5.69 6.53
C LYS A 365 -1.54 -5.76 8.05
N THR A 366 -2.68 -5.26 8.48
CA THR A 366 -3.05 -5.09 9.90
C THR A 366 -4.31 -5.90 10.18
N ALA A 367 -4.48 -6.40 11.40
CA ALA A 367 -5.68 -7.12 11.81
C ALA A 367 -6.97 -6.35 11.44
N GLU A 368 -7.89 -7.00 10.75
CA GLU A 368 -9.12 -6.35 10.26
C GLU A 368 -10.10 -6.02 11.38
N HIS A 369 -10.16 -6.92 12.37
CA HIS A 369 -11.15 -6.93 13.42
C HIS A 369 -10.53 -7.26 14.78
N SER A 370 -11.28 -6.96 15.84
CA SER A 370 -10.93 -7.35 17.22
C SER A 370 -10.62 -8.85 17.38
N SER A 371 -11.20 -9.73 16.54
CA SER A 371 -10.90 -11.17 16.54
C SER A 371 -9.42 -11.51 16.24
N GLY A 372 -8.73 -10.66 15.46
CA GLY A 372 -7.31 -10.79 15.09
C GLY A 372 -6.35 -10.06 16.03
N VAL A 373 -6.84 -9.52 17.14
CA VAL A 373 -6.05 -8.77 18.13
C VAL A 373 -5.95 -9.60 19.43
N PRO A 374 -4.81 -9.54 20.18
CA PRO A 374 -4.69 -10.24 21.44
C PRO A 374 -5.76 -9.83 22.47
N ALA A 375 -6.31 -10.81 23.17
CA ALA A 375 -7.34 -10.58 24.17
C ALA A 375 -6.84 -9.63 25.28
N ASN A 376 -7.68 -8.68 25.69
CA ASN A 376 -7.39 -7.68 26.72
C ASN A 376 -6.11 -6.84 26.47
N SER A 377 -5.69 -6.68 25.21
CA SER A 377 -4.47 -5.93 24.87
C SER A 377 -4.65 -4.41 24.85
N GLY A 378 -5.88 -3.92 24.63
CA GLY A 378 -6.14 -2.50 24.39
C GLY A 378 -5.71 -1.98 23.00
N LEU A 379 -5.27 -2.87 22.11
CA LEU A 379 -4.90 -2.53 20.73
C LEU A 379 -6.12 -2.43 19.83
N TRP A 380 -6.04 -1.58 18.81
CA TRP A 380 -7.09 -1.39 17.81
C TRP A 380 -6.81 -2.18 16.53
N ALA A 381 -7.89 -2.55 15.84
CA ALA A 381 -7.89 -3.17 14.51
C ALA A 381 -8.35 -2.15 13.46
N LEU A 382 -8.38 -2.53 12.18
CA LEU A 382 -8.76 -1.60 11.10
C LEU A 382 -10.22 -1.18 11.13
N ASP A 383 -11.10 -1.90 11.84
CA ASP A 383 -12.51 -1.57 12.05
C ASP A 383 -12.77 -0.62 13.25
N GLU A 384 -11.74 0.11 13.70
CA GLU A 384 -11.79 0.99 14.87
C GLU A 384 -12.90 2.06 14.84
N ASP A 385 -13.30 2.47 13.63
CA ASP A 385 -14.33 3.46 13.36
C ASP A 385 -15.71 2.84 13.03
N GLY A 386 -15.83 1.51 13.17
CA GLY A 386 -17.04 0.75 12.89
C GLY A 386 -17.20 0.33 11.43
N ILE A 387 -16.28 0.71 10.53
CA ILE A 387 -16.29 0.29 9.12
C ILE A 387 -15.23 -0.79 8.91
N THR A 388 -15.68 -1.97 8.48
CA THR A 388 -14.77 -3.06 8.15
C THR A 388 -13.84 -2.68 7.00
N CYS A 389 -12.54 -2.90 7.21
CA CYS A 389 -11.52 -2.80 6.18
C CYS A 389 -10.76 -4.14 6.09
N SER A 390 -10.51 -4.63 4.88
CA SER A 390 -9.66 -5.82 4.69
C SER A 390 -8.21 -5.53 5.11
N SER A 391 -7.43 -6.55 5.48
CA SER A 391 -6.07 -6.31 6.02
C SER A 391 -5.16 -5.60 5.02
N ASP A 392 -5.36 -5.83 3.73
CA ASP A 392 -4.65 -5.20 2.62
C ASP A 392 -5.20 -3.83 2.20
N TYR A 393 -6.22 -3.30 2.88
CA TYR A 393 -6.98 -2.15 2.42
C TYR A 393 -6.12 -0.91 2.12
N TYR A 394 -5.19 -0.57 3.03
CA TYR A 394 -4.31 0.59 2.87
C TYR A 394 -3.24 0.39 1.79
N LEU A 395 -2.88 -0.87 1.48
CA LEU A 395 -2.05 -1.19 0.32
C LEU A 395 -2.85 -0.96 -0.98
N ARG A 396 -4.10 -1.42 -1.06
CA ARG A 396 -4.99 -1.16 -2.22
C ARG A 396 -5.24 0.33 -2.43
N LEU A 397 -5.47 1.07 -1.35
CA LEU A 397 -5.67 2.53 -1.39
C LEU A 397 -4.41 3.22 -1.91
N THR A 398 -3.23 2.79 -1.46
CA THR A 398 -1.94 3.26 -1.99
C THR A 398 -1.80 2.97 -3.48
N GLY A 399 -2.20 1.78 -3.94
CA GLY A 399 -2.21 1.42 -5.35
C GLY A 399 -3.08 2.33 -6.19
N ASP A 400 -4.30 2.64 -5.74
CA ASP A 400 -5.20 3.56 -6.43
C ASP A 400 -4.67 5.00 -6.44
N GLY A 401 -4.08 5.46 -5.33
CA GLY A 401 -3.40 6.76 -5.26
C GLY A 401 -2.22 6.84 -6.24
N GLY A 402 -1.44 5.76 -6.35
CA GLY A 402 -0.38 5.62 -7.34
C GLY A 402 -0.87 5.63 -8.78
N ARG A 403 -2.00 4.97 -9.08
CA ARG A 403 -2.64 5.05 -10.40
C ARG A 403 -3.09 6.46 -10.72
N MET A 404 -3.58 7.21 -9.74
CA MET A 404 -3.96 8.62 -9.91
C MET A 404 -2.76 9.51 -10.23
N LEU A 405 -1.66 9.36 -9.47
CA LEU A 405 -0.40 10.06 -9.74
C LEU A 405 0.13 9.79 -11.16
N LYS A 406 0.02 8.53 -11.62
CA LYS A 406 0.50 8.08 -12.94
C LYS A 406 -0.46 8.39 -14.10
N GLY A 407 -1.59 9.06 -13.83
CA GLY A 407 -2.61 9.36 -14.85
C GLY A 407 -3.40 8.15 -15.36
N GLN A 408 -3.31 7.02 -14.65
CA GLN A 408 -4.02 5.76 -14.97
C GLN A 408 -5.42 5.71 -14.33
N LEU A 409 -5.65 6.56 -13.32
CA LEU A 409 -6.95 6.87 -12.74
C LEU A 409 -7.17 8.39 -12.90
N PRO A 410 -8.37 8.85 -13.30
CA PRO A 410 -8.65 10.29 -13.32
C PRO A 410 -8.49 10.89 -11.92
N LEU A 411 -8.11 12.17 -11.86
CA LEU A 411 -8.12 12.94 -10.62
C LEU A 411 -9.54 12.95 -10.05
N THR A 412 -9.73 12.39 -8.85
CA THR A 412 -11.04 12.29 -8.21
C THR A 412 -10.94 12.48 -6.70
N ALA A 413 -11.82 13.33 -6.16
CA ALA A 413 -11.95 13.51 -4.72
C ALA A 413 -12.70 12.33 -4.06
N THR A 414 -13.54 11.63 -4.82
CA THR A 414 -14.26 10.45 -4.35
C THR A 414 -13.35 9.23 -4.43
N ARG A 415 -13.16 8.56 -3.29
CA ARG A 415 -12.30 7.38 -3.18
C ARG A 415 -12.88 6.20 -3.99
N PRO A 416 -12.13 5.66 -4.97
CA PRO A 416 -12.59 4.49 -5.73
C PRO A 416 -12.35 3.17 -4.98
N THR A 417 -11.46 3.16 -3.98
CA THR A 417 -11.05 1.96 -3.24
C THR A 417 -12.12 1.54 -2.23
N PRO A 418 -12.75 0.36 -2.40
CA PRO A 418 -13.70 -0.13 -1.42
C PRO A 418 -12.97 -0.62 -0.14
N PRO A 419 -13.48 -0.33 1.07
CA PRO A 419 -12.89 -0.77 2.35
C PRO A 419 -12.63 -2.28 2.43
N VAL A 420 -13.56 -3.06 1.90
CA VAL A 420 -13.42 -4.49 1.68
C VAL A 420 -13.46 -4.77 0.20
N VAL A 421 -12.65 -5.71 -0.27
CA VAL A 421 -12.92 -6.32 -1.57
C VAL A 421 -14.17 -7.18 -1.37
N SER A 422 -15.26 -6.88 -2.07
CA SER A 422 -16.46 -7.72 -2.05
C SER A 422 -16.09 -9.14 -2.53
N GLY A 423 -15.95 -10.09 -1.61
CA GLY A 423 -15.41 -11.43 -1.88
C GLY A 423 -14.54 -11.97 -0.75
N GLY A 424 -15.14 -12.22 0.43
CA GLY A 424 -14.47 -12.58 1.68
C GLY A 424 -13.57 -13.82 1.69
N GLY A 425 -12.93 -14.02 2.86
CA GLY A 425 -11.97 -15.09 3.17
C GLY A 425 -10.78 -15.21 2.20
N THR A 426 -9.55 -15.13 2.69
CA THR A 426 -8.37 -15.51 1.88
C THR A 426 -8.14 -17.02 1.86
N THR A 427 -8.80 -17.78 2.72
CA THR A 427 -8.73 -19.25 2.77
C THR A 427 -9.53 -19.87 1.64
N ASN A 428 -8.86 -20.65 0.77
CA ASN A 428 -9.53 -21.51 -0.20
C ASN A 428 -10.25 -22.66 0.53
N LEU A 429 -11.58 -22.61 0.55
CA LEU A 429 -12.45 -23.59 1.22
C LEU A 429 -12.52 -24.93 0.49
N ALA A 430 -12.21 -24.94 -0.81
CA ALA A 430 -12.27 -26.10 -1.68
C ALA A 430 -10.97 -26.93 -1.66
N LEU A 431 -9.88 -26.40 -1.11
CA LEU A 431 -8.59 -27.07 -1.07
C LEU A 431 -8.69 -28.47 -0.44
N ARG A 432 -8.29 -29.49 -1.21
CA ARG A 432 -8.27 -30.92 -0.85
C ARG A 432 -9.63 -31.46 -0.39
N ARG A 433 -10.72 -30.83 -0.82
CA ARG A 433 -12.08 -31.28 -0.55
C ARG A 433 -12.51 -32.37 -1.52
N PRO A 434 -13.45 -33.25 -1.12
CA PRO A 434 -14.03 -34.23 -2.04
C PRO A 434 -14.68 -33.54 -3.25
N THR A 435 -14.45 -34.10 -4.44
CA THR A 435 -15.04 -33.62 -5.69
C THR A 435 -15.91 -34.68 -6.35
N ALA A 436 -16.78 -34.23 -7.26
CA ALA A 436 -17.56 -35.06 -8.16
C ALA A 436 -17.62 -34.37 -9.53
N GLU A 437 -17.90 -35.13 -10.59
CA GLU A 437 -17.85 -34.63 -11.95
C GLU A 437 -18.83 -35.37 -12.87
N SER A 438 -19.15 -34.78 -14.02
CA SER A 438 -19.90 -35.43 -15.10
C SER A 438 -19.12 -36.53 -15.81
N GLY A 439 -17.78 -36.45 -15.75
CA GLY A 439 -16.85 -37.36 -16.38
C GLY A 439 -15.56 -36.62 -16.73
N HIS A 440 -14.52 -37.38 -17.06
CA HIS A 440 -13.23 -36.85 -17.49
C HIS A 440 -12.64 -37.67 -18.64
N THR A 441 -11.62 -37.12 -19.28
CA THR A 441 -10.77 -37.85 -20.23
C THR A 441 -9.46 -38.29 -19.59
N GLN A 442 -8.97 -39.46 -19.99
CA GLN A 442 -7.69 -40.01 -19.53
C GLN A 442 -7.56 -40.05 -17.99
N VAL A 443 -6.58 -39.33 -17.44
CA VAL A 443 -6.26 -39.28 -15.99
C VAL A 443 -6.64 -37.93 -15.36
N TYR A 444 -7.30 -37.05 -16.10
CA TYR A 444 -7.57 -35.66 -15.71
C TYR A 444 -8.87 -35.53 -14.91
N GLY A 445 -8.96 -36.23 -13.78
CA GLY A 445 -10.13 -36.24 -12.90
C GLY A 445 -10.26 -34.99 -12.02
N SER A 446 -11.44 -34.76 -11.46
CA SER A 446 -11.78 -33.54 -10.70
C SER A 446 -10.99 -33.29 -9.43
N ALA A 447 -10.28 -34.29 -8.90
CA ALA A 447 -9.40 -34.12 -7.75
C ALA A 447 -8.22 -33.18 -8.05
N ASN A 448 -7.78 -33.12 -9.32
CA ASN A 448 -6.73 -32.22 -9.79
C ASN A 448 -7.15 -30.75 -9.81
N ALA A 449 -8.44 -30.44 -9.60
CA ALA A 449 -8.91 -29.05 -9.56
C ALA A 449 -8.89 -28.48 -8.13
N VAL A 450 -8.43 -29.23 -7.13
CA VAL A 450 -8.46 -28.82 -5.73
C VAL A 450 -7.20 -29.27 -4.98
N ASP A 451 -6.10 -29.55 -5.67
CA ASP A 451 -4.89 -30.16 -5.11
C ASP A 451 -3.77 -29.15 -4.79
N ASP A 452 -3.92 -27.87 -5.17
CA ASP A 452 -2.91 -26.80 -5.07
C ASP A 452 -1.73 -26.99 -6.04
N ASP A 453 -1.91 -27.77 -7.11
CA ASP A 453 -0.93 -27.94 -8.17
C ASP A 453 -1.44 -27.33 -9.49
N PRO A 454 -1.01 -26.11 -9.86
CA PRO A 454 -1.43 -25.48 -11.11
C PRO A 454 -0.90 -26.21 -12.35
N GLY A 455 -0.05 -27.24 -12.23
CA GLY A 455 0.40 -28.08 -13.32
C GLY A 455 -0.53 -29.25 -13.67
N THR A 456 -1.40 -29.66 -12.74
CA THR A 456 -2.44 -30.69 -12.97
C THR A 456 -3.76 -30.01 -13.37
N TYR A 457 -4.70 -30.78 -13.91
CA TYR A 457 -6.02 -30.24 -14.25
C TYR A 457 -7.08 -31.34 -14.37
N TRP A 458 -8.32 -30.91 -14.20
CA TRP A 458 -9.51 -31.60 -14.67
C TRP A 458 -9.76 -31.30 -16.15
N GLU A 459 -10.09 -32.32 -16.95
CA GLU A 459 -10.59 -32.16 -18.31
C GLU A 459 -11.79 -33.09 -18.54
N SER A 460 -12.93 -32.50 -18.93
CA SER A 460 -14.15 -33.25 -19.21
C SER A 460 -14.03 -34.12 -20.46
N ALA A 461 -15.04 -34.96 -20.73
CA ALA A 461 -15.15 -35.63 -22.03
C ALA A 461 -15.22 -34.60 -23.19
N ASN A 462 -14.47 -34.86 -24.26
CA ASN A 462 -14.39 -33.97 -25.41
C ASN A 462 -15.69 -33.98 -26.23
N ASN A 463 -16.06 -32.81 -26.76
CA ASN A 463 -17.25 -32.58 -27.61
C ASN A 463 -18.57 -32.97 -26.95
N ALA A 464 -18.64 -32.94 -25.61
CA ALA A 464 -19.76 -33.43 -24.83
C ALA A 464 -20.40 -32.37 -23.91
N PHE A 465 -20.24 -31.09 -24.20
CA PHE A 465 -20.90 -30.03 -23.42
C PHE A 465 -22.43 -30.22 -23.35
N PRO A 466 -23.10 -29.88 -22.23
CA PRO A 466 -22.52 -29.35 -21.00
C PRO A 466 -21.79 -30.40 -20.16
N GLN A 467 -20.73 -29.98 -19.48
CA GLN A 467 -19.95 -30.81 -18.55
C GLN A 467 -19.82 -30.08 -17.22
N TRP A 468 -19.70 -30.79 -16.10
CA TRP A 468 -19.68 -30.18 -14.79
C TRP A 468 -18.65 -30.83 -13.86
N LEU A 469 -18.13 -30.02 -12.93
CA LEU A 469 -17.34 -30.45 -11.78
C LEU A 469 -17.89 -29.76 -10.53
N GLN A 470 -17.79 -30.45 -9.40
CA GLN A 470 -18.38 -30.05 -8.13
C GLN A 470 -17.41 -30.30 -6.99
N VAL A 471 -17.45 -29.45 -5.97
CA VAL A 471 -16.74 -29.64 -4.70
C VAL A 471 -17.72 -29.71 -3.52
N ASP A 472 -17.47 -30.60 -2.56
CA ASP A 472 -18.13 -30.65 -1.25
C ASP A 472 -17.26 -29.93 -0.21
N LEU A 473 -17.68 -28.75 0.25
CA LEU A 473 -16.97 -27.95 1.25
C LEU A 473 -16.94 -28.60 2.65
N GLY A 474 -17.67 -29.69 2.87
CA GLY A 474 -17.74 -30.46 4.11
C GLY A 474 -18.78 -29.94 5.10
N ALA A 475 -19.17 -28.66 4.99
CA ALA A 475 -20.24 -28.03 5.74
C ALA A 475 -20.87 -26.90 4.93
N THR A 476 -22.08 -26.47 5.30
CA THR A 476 -22.70 -25.27 4.71
C THR A 476 -21.89 -24.04 5.10
N MET A 477 -21.34 -23.34 4.12
CA MET A 477 -20.49 -22.16 4.29
C MET A 477 -21.04 -20.98 3.49
N SER A 478 -20.82 -19.76 3.99
CA SER A 478 -21.19 -18.53 3.28
C SER A 478 -20.10 -18.17 2.28
N THR A 479 -20.39 -18.27 0.99
CA THR A 479 -19.43 -18.11 -0.12
C THR A 479 -19.78 -16.89 -0.98
N ARG A 480 -18.79 -16.28 -1.65
CA ARG A 480 -19.01 -15.02 -2.39
C ARG A 480 -18.24 -14.89 -3.69
N ARG A 481 -17.18 -15.69 -3.85
CA ARG A 481 -16.47 -15.79 -5.12
C ARG A 481 -15.85 -17.17 -5.28
N VAL A 482 -15.60 -17.50 -6.53
CA VAL A 482 -14.72 -18.61 -6.90
C VAL A 482 -13.64 -18.10 -7.82
N VAL A 483 -12.45 -18.70 -7.74
CA VAL A 483 -11.36 -18.44 -8.67
C VAL A 483 -11.07 -19.72 -9.42
N LEU A 484 -11.06 -19.62 -10.73
CA LEU A 484 -10.75 -20.70 -11.63
C LEU A 484 -9.37 -20.45 -12.23
N LYS A 485 -8.54 -21.48 -12.30
CA LYS A 485 -7.27 -21.41 -13.03
C LYS A 485 -7.20 -22.45 -14.14
N LEU A 486 -6.32 -22.19 -15.08
CA LEU A 486 -5.76 -23.16 -16.01
C LEU A 486 -4.26 -23.25 -15.79
N PRO A 487 -3.58 -24.30 -16.29
CA PRO A 487 -2.15 -24.37 -16.13
C PRO A 487 -1.43 -23.13 -16.70
N PRO A 488 -0.44 -22.57 -15.96
CA PRO A 488 0.13 -21.27 -16.27
C PRO A 488 1.10 -21.29 -17.46
N ALA A 489 1.44 -22.48 -17.96
CA ALA A 489 2.31 -22.64 -19.10
C ALA A 489 1.73 -21.95 -20.35
N SER A 490 2.58 -21.27 -21.12
CA SER A 490 2.16 -20.54 -22.34
C SER A 490 1.51 -21.42 -23.41
N ALA A 491 1.77 -22.74 -23.39
CA ALA A 491 1.06 -23.72 -24.21
C ALA A 491 -0.47 -23.70 -23.99
N TRP A 492 -0.90 -23.27 -22.80
CA TRP A 492 -2.29 -22.96 -22.49
C TRP A 492 -2.64 -21.54 -22.97
N ASN A 493 -2.68 -21.37 -24.29
CA ASN A 493 -3.01 -20.11 -24.96
C ASN A 493 -4.29 -19.47 -24.41
N THR A 494 -4.39 -18.14 -24.55
CA THR A 494 -5.57 -17.35 -24.16
C THR A 494 -6.86 -17.99 -24.68
N ARG A 495 -7.82 -18.23 -23.79
CA ARG A 495 -9.11 -18.82 -24.14
C ARG A 495 -10.23 -18.29 -23.26
N THR A 496 -11.46 -18.41 -23.75
CA THR A 496 -12.65 -18.09 -22.98
C THR A 496 -13.45 -19.37 -22.75
N GLN A 497 -13.79 -19.66 -21.49
CA GLN A 497 -14.72 -20.74 -21.14
C GLN A 497 -16.05 -20.14 -20.67
N THR A 498 -17.16 -20.69 -21.14
CA THR A 498 -18.51 -20.26 -20.69
C THR A 498 -18.93 -21.13 -19.51
N VAL A 499 -19.02 -20.51 -18.33
CA VAL A 499 -19.22 -21.17 -17.04
C VAL A 499 -20.42 -20.58 -16.31
N SER A 500 -21.25 -21.42 -15.70
CA SER A 500 -22.20 -21.03 -14.66
C SER A 500 -21.86 -21.70 -13.33
N VAL A 501 -22.26 -21.10 -12.22
CA VAL A 501 -22.04 -21.61 -10.86
C VAL A 501 -23.38 -21.87 -10.20
N SER A 502 -23.56 -23.07 -9.67
CA SER A 502 -24.73 -23.46 -8.89
C SER A 502 -24.32 -23.98 -7.51
N GLY A 503 -25.21 -23.81 -6.54
CA GLY A 503 -24.98 -24.12 -5.13
C GLY A 503 -26.06 -25.04 -4.56
N SER A 504 -25.70 -25.85 -3.58
CA SER A 504 -26.62 -26.74 -2.85
C SER A 504 -26.17 -26.93 -1.41
N THR A 505 -27.11 -27.17 -0.49
CA THR A 505 -26.80 -27.57 0.90
C THR A 505 -26.86 -29.09 1.10
N ASP A 506 -27.52 -29.83 0.20
CA ASP A 506 -27.77 -31.28 0.32
C ASP A 506 -27.11 -32.12 -0.78
N GLY A 507 -26.57 -31.48 -1.83
CA GLY A 507 -25.86 -32.14 -2.92
C GLY A 507 -26.78 -32.70 -4.01
N SER A 508 -28.09 -32.46 -3.92
CA SER A 508 -29.10 -32.94 -4.85
C SER A 508 -29.92 -31.80 -5.48
N ALA A 509 -30.37 -30.82 -4.69
CA ALA A 509 -31.12 -29.66 -5.15
C ALA A 509 -30.18 -28.46 -5.35
N PHE A 510 -29.96 -28.06 -6.61
CA PHE A 510 -29.07 -26.96 -6.96
C PHE A 510 -29.84 -25.70 -7.37
N THR A 511 -29.38 -24.55 -6.88
CA THR A 511 -29.85 -23.22 -7.30
C THR A 511 -28.72 -22.46 -7.99
N THR A 512 -29.05 -21.58 -8.92
CA THR A 512 -28.03 -20.76 -9.61
C THR A 512 -27.48 -19.71 -8.66
N VAL A 513 -26.16 -19.70 -8.48
CA VAL A 513 -25.41 -18.71 -7.70
C VAL A 513 -24.83 -17.63 -8.60
N ALA A 514 -24.30 -18.02 -9.75
CA ALA A 514 -23.89 -17.11 -10.82
C ALA A 514 -24.34 -17.68 -12.18
N GLY A 515 -25.01 -16.85 -12.97
CA GLY A 515 -25.49 -17.24 -14.31
C GLY A 515 -24.35 -17.54 -15.29
N PRO A 516 -24.66 -18.15 -16.44
CA PRO A 516 -23.66 -18.46 -17.45
C PRO A 516 -23.02 -17.20 -18.02
N ALA A 517 -21.68 -17.13 -18.00
CA ALA A 517 -20.90 -16.06 -18.61
C ALA A 517 -19.58 -16.59 -19.18
N GLY A 518 -19.02 -15.88 -20.16
CA GLY A 518 -17.69 -16.18 -20.70
C GLY A 518 -16.58 -15.60 -19.83
N TYR A 519 -15.64 -16.43 -19.39
CA TYR A 519 -14.49 -16.04 -18.59
C TYR A 519 -13.20 -16.30 -19.34
N THR A 520 -12.39 -15.24 -19.49
CA THR A 520 -11.13 -15.30 -20.24
C THR A 520 -9.97 -15.68 -19.32
N PHE A 521 -9.25 -16.72 -19.70
CA PHE A 521 -7.99 -17.16 -19.12
C PHE A 521 -6.89 -16.72 -20.06
N ASN A 522 -5.96 -15.88 -19.57
CA ASN A 522 -4.83 -15.37 -20.35
C ASN A 522 -3.52 -15.70 -19.63
N PRO A 523 -2.57 -16.42 -20.27
CA PRO A 523 -1.31 -16.78 -19.63
C PRO A 523 -0.47 -15.55 -19.24
N ALA A 524 -0.61 -14.42 -19.94
CA ALA A 524 0.05 -13.17 -19.57
C ALA A 524 -0.44 -12.59 -18.23
N THR A 525 -1.61 -13.03 -17.74
CA THR A 525 -2.18 -12.65 -16.44
C THR A 525 -2.35 -13.87 -15.53
N GLY A 526 -1.55 -14.92 -15.74
CA GLY A 526 -1.52 -16.10 -14.87
C GLY A 526 -2.65 -17.10 -15.09
N ASN A 527 -3.32 -17.09 -16.26
CA ASN A 527 -4.36 -18.05 -16.62
C ASN A 527 -5.43 -18.24 -15.53
N THR A 528 -5.88 -17.12 -14.97
CA THR A 528 -6.81 -17.09 -13.84
C THR A 528 -8.07 -16.28 -14.22
N ALA A 529 -9.23 -16.73 -13.77
CA ALA A 529 -10.50 -16.03 -13.88
C ALA A 529 -11.27 -16.06 -12.57
N THR A 530 -11.78 -14.90 -12.13
CA THR A 530 -12.55 -14.77 -10.89
C THR A 530 -14.03 -14.59 -11.20
N ILE A 531 -14.87 -15.41 -10.58
CA ILE A 531 -16.32 -15.30 -10.63
C ILE A 531 -16.81 -14.77 -9.28
N VAL A 532 -17.27 -13.51 -9.28
CA VAL A 532 -17.84 -12.85 -8.11
C VAL A 532 -19.35 -13.04 -8.14
N PHE A 533 -19.93 -13.57 -7.06
CA PHE A 533 -21.37 -13.81 -7.00
C PHE A 533 -22.16 -12.48 -6.92
N PRO A 534 -23.44 -12.43 -7.30
CA PRO A 534 -24.24 -11.22 -7.09
C PRO A 534 -24.49 -10.94 -5.60
N ALA A 535 -24.61 -12.00 -4.80
CA ALA A 535 -24.78 -11.96 -3.34
C ALA A 535 -24.04 -13.14 -2.68
N ALA A 536 -23.89 -13.12 -1.36
CA ALA A 536 -23.36 -14.26 -0.62
C ALA A 536 -24.30 -15.48 -0.76
N ALA A 537 -23.72 -16.66 -0.95
CA ALA A 537 -24.43 -17.92 -1.11
C ALA A 537 -24.07 -18.88 0.04
N SER A 538 -25.07 -19.30 0.81
CA SER A 538 -24.92 -20.30 1.87
C SER A 538 -25.06 -21.70 1.29
N VAL A 539 -23.93 -22.38 1.06
CA VAL A 539 -23.84 -23.61 0.28
C VAL A 539 -22.83 -24.58 0.89
N ARG A 540 -23.08 -25.88 0.76
CA ARG A 540 -22.10 -26.93 1.05
C ARG A 540 -21.45 -27.45 -0.22
N TYR A 541 -22.22 -27.52 -1.31
CA TYR A 541 -21.77 -27.99 -2.60
C TYR A 541 -21.79 -26.84 -3.59
N LEU A 542 -20.70 -26.65 -4.32
CA LEU A 542 -20.63 -25.74 -5.47
C LEU A 542 -20.31 -26.54 -6.73
N ARG A 543 -21.07 -26.30 -7.80
CA ARG A 543 -20.93 -26.96 -9.10
C ARG A 543 -20.72 -25.93 -10.20
N LEU A 544 -19.61 -26.08 -10.92
CA LEU A 544 -19.33 -25.38 -12.17
C LEU A 544 -19.94 -26.15 -13.32
N THR A 545 -20.64 -25.48 -14.23
CA THR A 545 -21.13 -26.07 -15.49
C THR A 545 -20.54 -25.34 -16.68
N PHE A 546 -19.81 -26.07 -17.51
CA PHE A 546 -19.15 -25.59 -18.71
C PHE A 546 -20.00 -25.88 -19.93
N THR A 547 -20.19 -24.90 -20.80
CA THR A 547 -21.00 -25.03 -22.04
C THR A 547 -20.22 -24.70 -23.31
N ALA A 548 -19.08 -24.03 -23.18
CA ALA A 548 -18.19 -23.74 -24.30
C ALA A 548 -16.76 -23.46 -23.79
N ASN A 549 -15.77 -23.72 -24.64
CA ASN A 549 -14.37 -23.35 -24.43
C ASN A 549 -13.74 -23.08 -25.80
N THR A 550 -13.14 -21.90 -25.98
CA THR A 550 -12.57 -21.49 -27.28
C THR A 550 -11.20 -22.13 -27.56
N GLY A 551 -10.53 -22.67 -26.55
CA GLY A 551 -9.19 -23.26 -26.67
C GLY A 551 -9.19 -24.78 -26.89
N TRP A 552 -10.26 -25.47 -26.46
CA TRP A 552 -10.37 -26.94 -26.53
C TRP A 552 -11.85 -27.36 -26.40
N PRO A 553 -12.33 -28.46 -27.01
CA PRO A 553 -13.74 -28.86 -26.95
C PRO A 553 -14.12 -29.58 -25.64
N ALA A 554 -13.62 -29.12 -24.49
CA ALA A 554 -13.91 -29.67 -23.16
C ALA A 554 -13.87 -28.59 -22.08
N GLY A 555 -14.51 -28.83 -20.93
CA GLY A 555 -14.31 -28.02 -19.74
C GLY A 555 -12.96 -28.36 -19.13
N GLN A 556 -12.17 -27.35 -18.77
CA GLN A 556 -10.83 -27.52 -18.21
C GLN A 556 -10.62 -26.61 -17.00
N VAL A 557 -10.09 -27.13 -15.90
CA VAL A 557 -9.78 -26.37 -14.67
C VAL A 557 -8.59 -26.99 -13.94
N SER A 558 -7.56 -26.21 -13.66
CA SER A 558 -6.44 -26.63 -12.78
C SER A 558 -6.69 -26.27 -11.32
N GLU A 559 -7.41 -25.20 -11.04
CA GLU A 559 -7.82 -24.87 -9.66
C GLU A 559 -9.25 -24.36 -9.63
N PHE A 560 -10.05 -24.91 -8.72
CA PHE A 560 -11.39 -24.48 -8.36
C PHE A 560 -11.37 -24.00 -6.91
N GLU A 561 -10.98 -22.75 -6.73
CA GLU A 561 -10.86 -22.14 -5.42
C GLU A 561 -12.19 -21.51 -4.99
N VAL A 562 -12.62 -21.77 -3.76
CA VAL A 562 -13.87 -21.23 -3.20
C VAL A 562 -13.54 -20.35 -2.01
N TYR A 563 -14.14 -19.16 -1.95
CA TYR A 563 -13.86 -18.19 -0.90
C TYR A 563 -15.14 -17.70 -0.22
N ASN A 564 -15.01 -17.38 1.07
CA ASN A 564 -16.11 -16.96 1.93
C ASN A 564 -16.70 -15.61 1.48
N ALA A 565 -17.81 -15.20 2.10
CA ALA A 565 -18.43 -13.89 1.89
C ALA A 565 -17.77 -12.71 2.58
#